data_AF-A0A811MHR4-F1
#
_entry.id   AF-A0A811MHR4-F1
#
_cell.length_a   1.000
_cell.length_b   1.000
_cell.length_c   1.000
_cell.angle_alpha   90.00
_cell.angle_beta   90.00
_cell.angle_gamma   90.00
#
_symmetry.space_group_name_H-M   'P 1'
#
loop_
_entity.id
_entity.type
_entity.pdbx_description
1 polymer ?
#
loop_
_entity_poly.entity_id
_entity_poly.type
_entity_poly.pdbx_seq_one_letter_code
_entity_poly.pdbx_strand_id
1 'polypeptide(L)'
;MAMRKDTLFCPPRLLVLLVLGSLLAPSHQEGDFDKWVTLRLTTNVGKSTGGGKDPELTSAESSRVNNGIEPNNDLGGENGYYKTISESIANIPDNSTSRYVLTLQAGTVFREKVFLNKSKPFVTFKSDPKNPTTIVWNDTATTLGKDGKPLGPVGSSTVTIESDYFIAYGIIFKNDAPLPKPGANKGQAPALRVLGTKATF
;
A
#
# COMPACT_ATOMS: atom_id res chain seq x y z
N MET A 1 -60.60 -61.94 7.11
CA MET A 1 -60.32 -60.92 6.07
C MET A 1 -59.51 -59.81 6.72
N ALA A 2 -58.18 -59.83 6.54
CA ALA A 2 -57.27 -58.67 6.58
C ALA A 2 -55.85 -59.20 6.36
N MET A 3 -55.22 -58.74 5.29
CA MET A 3 -53.95 -59.22 4.73
C MET A 3 -52.74 -58.69 5.51
N ARG A 4 -51.72 -59.55 5.63
CA ARG A 4 -50.31 -59.18 5.89
C ARG A 4 -49.74 -58.39 4.71
N LYS A 5 -48.83 -57.46 5.00
CA LYS A 5 -47.71 -57.08 4.11
C LYS A 5 -46.61 -56.45 4.97
N ASP A 6 -45.59 -57.26 5.23
CA ASP A 6 -44.34 -56.82 5.85
C ASP A 6 -43.47 -56.13 4.80
N THR A 7 -43.21 -54.84 4.99
CA THR A 7 -42.40 -54.03 4.08
C THR A 7 -40.94 -54.04 4.56
N LEU A 8 -40.06 -54.66 3.79
CA LEU A 8 -38.61 -54.61 3.97
C LEU A 8 -38.10 -53.21 3.57
N PHE A 9 -37.50 -52.48 4.51
CA PHE A 9 -36.89 -51.17 4.28
C PHE A 9 -35.35 -51.32 4.29
N CYS A 10 -34.72 -51.02 3.16
CA CYS A 10 -33.28 -51.01 2.95
C CYS A 10 -32.77 -49.56 3.01
N PRO A 11 -31.91 -49.16 3.95
CA PRO A 11 -31.26 -47.85 3.91
C PRO A 11 -29.98 -47.88 3.04
N PRO A 12 -29.64 -46.79 2.33
CA PRO A 12 -28.64 -46.79 1.27
C PRO A 12 -27.21 -46.61 1.80
N ARG A 13 -26.25 -47.22 1.09
CA ARG A 13 -24.80 -47.06 1.28
C ARG A 13 -24.37 -45.62 0.96
N LEU A 14 -23.80 -44.93 1.95
CA LEU A 14 -23.15 -43.63 1.79
C LEU A 14 -21.75 -43.83 1.19
N LEU A 15 -21.53 -43.34 -0.02
CA LEU A 15 -20.22 -43.32 -0.68
C LEU A 15 -19.49 -42.04 -0.25
N VAL A 16 -18.44 -42.14 0.56
CA VAL A 16 -17.58 -41.00 0.94
C VAL A 16 -16.52 -40.83 -0.15
N LEU A 17 -16.65 -39.79 -0.97
CA LEU A 17 -15.60 -39.39 -1.92
C LEU A 17 -14.55 -38.56 -1.17
N LEU A 18 -13.38 -39.14 -0.93
CA LEU A 18 -12.23 -38.46 -0.32
C LEU A 18 -11.39 -37.84 -1.45
N VAL A 19 -11.61 -36.56 -1.75
CA VAL A 19 -10.78 -35.83 -2.72
C VAL A 19 -9.52 -35.37 -2.00
N LEU A 20 -8.42 -36.13 -2.14
CA LEU A 20 -7.09 -35.63 -1.82
C LEU A 20 -6.71 -34.57 -2.87
N GLY A 21 -7.04 -33.31 -2.58
CA GLY A 21 -6.47 -32.17 -3.29
C GLY A 21 -5.02 -31.98 -2.84
N SER A 22 -4.06 -32.52 -3.59
CA SER A 22 -2.68 -32.09 -3.51
C SER A 22 -2.59 -30.65 -4.03
N LEU A 23 -2.71 -29.67 -3.15
CA LEU A 23 -2.29 -28.30 -3.45
C LEU A 23 -0.78 -28.32 -3.64
N LEU A 24 -0.33 -28.31 -4.90
CA LEU A 24 1.01 -27.79 -5.19
C LEU A 24 1.03 -26.36 -4.66
N ALA A 25 1.78 -26.12 -3.58
CA ALA A 25 2.13 -24.78 -3.18
C ALA A 25 2.75 -24.08 -4.40
N PRO A 26 2.31 -22.86 -4.76
CA PRO A 26 2.92 -22.15 -5.85
C PRO A 26 4.38 -21.90 -5.48
N SER A 27 5.31 -22.47 -6.26
CA SER A 27 6.73 -22.13 -6.19
C SER A 27 6.87 -20.66 -6.58
N HIS A 28 6.83 -19.78 -5.58
CA HIS A 28 6.80 -18.34 -5.80
C HIS A 28 8.22 -17.79 -5.79
N GLN A 29 8.64 -17.28 -6.95
CA GLN A 29 9.95 -16.69 -7.16
C GLN A 29 10.13 -15.47 -6.26
N GLU A 30 11.18 -15.49 -5.45
CA GLU A 30 11.59 -14.41 -4.56
C GLU A 30 12.13 -13.25 -5.41
N GLY A 31 11.27 -12.26 -5.66
CA GLY A 31 11.72 -10.99 -6.20
C GLY A 31 12.28 -10.14 -5.07
N ASP A 32 13.60 -10.21 -4.83
CA ASP A 32 14.29 -9.21 -4.02
C ASP A 32 14.01 -7.82 -4.63
N PHE A 33 13.32 -6.96 -3.90
CA PHE A 33 12.93 -5.62 -4.37
C PHE A 33 14.15 -4.83 -4.81
N ASP A 34 15.27 -4.92 -4.09
CA ASP A 34 16.49 -4.22 -4.47
C ASP A 34 17.05 -4.80 -5.76
N LYS A 35 17.02 -6.12 -5.92
CA LYS A 35 17.33 -6.78 -7.21
C LYS A 35 16.37 -6.39 -8.33
N TRP A 36 15.07 -6.23 -8.06
CA TRP A 36 14.08 -5.78 -9.04
C TRP A 36 14.32 -4.32 -9.46
N VAL A 37 14.57 -3.43 -8.50
CA VAL A 37 14.92 -2.02 -8.76
C VAL A 37 16.22 -1.96 -9.56
N THR A 38 17.27 -2.66 -9.11
CA THR A 38 18.56 -2.74 -9.81
C THR A 38 18.40 -3.33 -11.21
N LEU A 39 17.61 -4.38 -11.40
CA LEU A 39 17.36 -4.98 -12.70
C LEU A 39 16.72 -3.97 -13.66
N ARG A 40 15.73 -3.20 -13.20
CA ARG A 40 15.13 -2.14 -14.03
C ARG A 40 16.11 -1.01 -14.36
N LEU A 41 17.01 -0.66 -13.43
CA LEU A 41 18.08 0.30 -13.66
C LEU A 41 19.15 -0.23 -14.65
N THR A 42 19.43 -1.54 -14.65
CA THR A 42 20.46 -2.16 -15.51
C THR A 42 19.94 -2.60 -16.87
N THR A 43 18.70 -3.09 -17.00
CA THR A 43 18.12 -3.46 -18.31
C THR A 43 17.97 -2.25 -19.23
N ASN A 44 17.85 -1.04 -18.67
CA ASN A 44 17.81 0.20 -19.42
C ASN A 44 19.19 0.72 -19.84
N VAL A 45 20.30 0.12 -19.36
CA VAL A 45 21.67 0.44 -19.83
C VAL A 45 21.91 -0.09 -21.24
N GLY A 46 21.28 -1.20 -21.63
CA GLY A 46 21.48 -1.84 -22.93
C GLY A 46 20.51 -1.43 -24.04
N LYS A 47 19.54 -0.54 -23.76
CA LYS A 47 18.50 -0.10 -24.71
C LYS A 47 18.33 1.42 -24.82
N SER A 48 19.31 2.20 -24.37
CA SER A 48 19.34 3.64 -24.68
C SER A 48 20.16 3.88 -25.95
N THR A 49 19.48 3.80 -27.10
CA THR A 49 19.85 4.62 -28.26
C THR A 49 19.14 5.96 -28.08
N GLY A 50 19.78 6.90 -27.37
CA GLY A 50 19.34 8.30 -27.26
C GLY A 50 18.51 8.62 -26.01
N GLY A 51 19.20 8.85 -24.89
CA GLY A 51 18.62 9.38 -23.66
C GLY A 51 19.36 8.82 -22.45
N GLY A 52 20.27 9.60 -21.86
CA GLY A 52 21.01 9.19 -20.66
C GLY A 52 20.05 8.76 -19.54
N LYS A 53 20.54 7.95 -18.59
CA LYS A 53 19.81 7.69 -17.35
C LYS A 53 19.46 9.04 -16.71
N ASP A 54 18.23 9.13 -16.19
CA ASP A 54 17.77 10.31 -15.48
C ASP A 54 18.80 10.69 -14.38
N PRO A 55 19.48 11.85 -14.50
CA PRO A 55 20.61 12.20 -13.64
C PRO A 55 20.16 12.49 -12.21
N GLU A 56 18.96 13.06 -12.03
CA GLU A 56 18.42 13.36 -10.70
C GLU A 56 18.09 12.05 -9.97
N LEU A 57 17.44 11.12 -10.66
CA LEU A 57 17.16 9.79 -10.12
C LEU A 57 18.46 9.05 -9.78
N THR A 58 19.46 9.08 -10.68
CA THR A 58 20.74 8.40 -10.46
C THR A 58 21.46 8.96 -9.22
N SER A 59 21.44 10.28 -9.03
CA SER A 59 21.99 10.93 -7.85
C SER A 59 21.26 10.47 -6.57
N ALA A 60 19.93 10.47 -6.59
CA ALA A 60 19.12 10.06 -5.45
C ALA A 60 19.30 8.59 -5.05
N GLU A 61 19.49 7.68 -6.02
CA GLU A 61 19.79 6.28 -5.71
C GLU A 61 21.17 6.08 -5.08
N SER A 62 22.13 6.97 -5.37
CA SER A 62 23.48 6.88 -4.82
C SER A 62 23.56 7.26 -3.33
N SER A 63 22.57 8.02 -2.85
CA SER A 63 22.45 8.44 -1.45
C SER A 63 21.07 8.06 -0.88
N ARG A 64 20.95 6.83 -0.37
CA ARG A 64 19.73 6.36 0.29
C ARG A 64 19.77 6.62 1.80
N VAL A 65 18.67 7.15 2.33
CA VAL A 65 18.41 7.29 3.78
C VAL A 65 17.27 6.34 4.14
N ASN A 66 17.50 5.44 5.10
CA ASN A 66 16.51 4.47 5.52
C ASN A 66 15.88 4.91 6.84
N ASN A 67 14.56 5.02 6.86
CA ASN A 67 13.78 5.34 8.04
C ASN A 67 12.90 4.13 8.42
N GLY A 68 12.88 3.74 9.70
CA GLY A 68 11.98 2.71 10.21
C GLY A 68 10.68 3.33 10.76
N ILE A 69 9.51 2.80 10.39
CA ILE A 69 8.22 3.32 10.87
C ILE A 69 7.52 2.23 11.67
N GLU A 70 7.53 2.41 12.98
CA GLU A 70 7.11 1.43 13.98
C GLU A 70 6.30 2.14 15.08
N PRO A 71 4.96 1.95 15.17
CA PRO A 71 4.12 2.67 16.14
C PRO A 71 4.52 2.48 17.60
N ASN A 72 5.08 1.32 17.92
CA ASN A 72 5.48 0.92 19.28
C ASN A 72 6.96 1.23 19.56
N ASN A 73 7.62 2.07 18.75
CA ASN A 73 9.00 2.44 18.99
C ASN A 73 9.11 3.42 20.16
N ASP A 74 9.81 3.04 21.22
CA ASP A 74 10.05 3.90 22.39
C ASP A 74 11.26 4.84 22.20
N LEU A 75 12.05 4.69 21.14
CA LEU A 75 13.34 5.37 20.95
C LEU A 75 13.27 6.76 20.30
N GLY A 76 12.06 7.28 20.04
CA GLY A 76 11.82 8.70 19.71
C GLY A 76 12.76 9.35 18.69
N GLY A 77 12.61 9.07 17.39
CA GLY A 77 13.05 9.93 16.27
C GLY A 77 14.55 10.08 16.01
N GLU A 78 15.40 10.09 17.04
CA GLU A 78 16.82 10.47 16.95
C GLU A 78 17.70 9.44 16.22
N ASN A 79 17.20 8.22 16.02
CA ASN A 79 17.91 7.12 15.38
C ASN A 79 17.36 6.75 13.98
N GLY A 80 16.52 7.60 13.38
CA GLY A 80 15.88 7.32 12.10
C GLY A 80 14.65 6.41 12.21
N TYR A 81 14.11 6.21 13.40
CA TYR A 81 12.86 5.49 13.63
C TYR A 81 11.74 6.42 14.09
N TYR A 82 10.58 6.31 13.45
CA TYR A 82 9.42 7.16 13.68
C TYR A 82 8.20 6.33 14.05
N LYS A 83 7.26 6.93 14.79
CA LYS A 83 6.02 6.24 15.18
C LYS A 83 4.97 6.28 14.08
N THR A 84 4.99 7.34 13.28
CA THR A 84 4.01 7.58 12.20
C THR A 84 4.69 7.90 10.88
N ILE A 85 3.98 7.68 9.78
CA ILE A 85 4.50 7.99 8.44
C ILE A 85 4.62 9.51 8.30
N SER A 86 3.63 10.25 8.77
CA SER A 86 3.60 11.71 8.76
C SER A 86 4.76 12.35 9.54
N GLU A 87 5.14 11.80 10.69
CA GLU A 87 6.31 12.26 11.46
C GLU A 87 7.62 12.03 10.66
N SER A 88 7.78 10.86 10.04
CA SER A 88 8.94 10.61 9.19
C SER A 88 8.99 11.59 8.01
N ILE A 89 7.86 11.89 7.35
CA ILE A 89 7.80 12.83 6.23
C ILE A 89 8.18 14.25 6.68
N ALA A 90 7.73 14.67 7.87
CA ALA A 90 8.04 15.99 8.41
C ALA A 90 9.54 16.20 8.64
N ASN A 91 10.29 15.12 8.89
CA ASN A 91 11.75 15.17 9.12
C ASN A 91 12.58 15.05 7.83
N ILE A 92 11.96 14.83 6.67
CA ILE A 92 12.67 14.86 5.38
C ILE A 92 12.96 16.32 5.02
N PRO A 93 14.23 16.71 4.78
CA PRO A 93 14.56 18.03 4.30
C PRO A 93 13.90 18.32 2.95
N ASP A 94 13.39 19.54 2.79
CA ASP A 94 12.86 19.98 1.50
C ASP A 94 13.95 20.01 0.42
N ASN A 95 13.56 19.63 -0.80
CA ASN A 95 14.38 19.51 -2.00
C ASN A 95 15.61 18.61 -1.83
N SER A 96 15.51 17.59 -0.98
CA SER A 96 16.60 16.63 -0.82
C SER A 96 16.91 15.91 -2.13
N THR A 97 18.19 15.74 -2.41
CA THR A 97 18.68 14.97 -3.56
C THR A 97 18.89 13.50 -3.24
N SER A 98 18.53 13.05 -2.03
CA SER A 98 18.67 11.67 -1.55
C SER A 98 17.35 10.93 -1.61
N ARG A 99 17.36 9.61 -1.88
CA ARG A 99 16.17 8.77 -1.76
C ARG A 99 15.90 8.45 -0.29
N TYR A 100 14.71 8.80 0.20
CA TYR A 100 14.25 8.40 1.53
C TYR A 100 13.40 7.14 1.43
N VAL A 101 13.85 6.05 2.04
CA VAL A 101 13.14 4.78 2.10
C VAL A 101 12.52 4.63 3.48
N LEU A 102 11.22 4.87 3.55
CA LEU A 102 10.42 4.64 4.74
C LEU A 102 10.02 3.17 4.73
N THR A 103 10.61 2.39 5.63
CA THR A 103 10.31 0.98 5.84
C THR A 103 9.25 0.87 6.94
N LEU A 104 8.01 0.60 6.54
CA LEU A 104 6.88 0.48 7.43
C LEU A 104 6.83 -0.94 8.00
N GLN A 105 6.56 -1.03 9.30
CA GLN A 105 6.39 -2.32 9.97
C GLN A 105 5.32 -3.17 9.29
N ALA A 106 5.69 -4.39 8.89
CA ALA A 106 4.83 -5.31 8.17
C ALA A 106 3.56 -5.66 8.97
N GLY A 107 2.42 -5.74 8.28
CA GLY A 107 1.10 -6.04 8.86
C GLY A 107 0.50 -4.94 9.73
N THR A 108 1.20 -3.84 9.95
CA THR A 108 0.70 -2.72 10.75
C THR A 108 -0.41 -1.97 10.02
N VAL A 109 -1.39 -1.48 10.78
CA VAL A 109 -2.45 -0.58 10.30
C VAL A 109 -2.17 0.84 10.81
N PHE A 110 -1.79 1.73 9.90
CA PHE A 110 -1.61 3.15 10.19
C PHE A 110 -2.92 3.89 9.89
N ARG A 111 -3.63 4.30 10.95
CA ARG A 111 -4.79 5.16 10.82
C ARG A 111 -4.38 6.63 10.83
N GLU A 112 -3.92 7.11 9.69
CA GLU A 112 -3.47 8.48 9.50
C GLU A 112 -3.82 8.99 8.10
N LYS A 113 -3.90 10.31 7.97
CA LYS A 113 -4.06 10.98 6.69
C LYS A 113 -2.69 11.49 6.23
N VAL A 114 -2.17 10.88 5.16
CA VAL A 114 -0.79 11.12 4.71
C VAL A 114 -0.76 12.14 3.59
N PHE A 115 0.10 13.14 3.73
CA PHE A 115 0.37 14.12 2.68
C PHE A 115 1.88 14.19 2.43
N LEU A 116 2.30 13.79 1.24
CA LEU A 116 3.66 13.99 0.76
C LEU A 116 3.67 15.14 -0.22
N ASN A 117 4.21 16.28 0.23
CA ASN A 117 4.20 17.50 -0.56
C ASN A 117 5.26 17.49 -1.68
N LYS A 118 5.05 18.35 -2.69
CA LYS A 118 5.90 18.39 -3.90
C LYS A 118 7.40 18.64 -3.65
N SER A 119 7.76 19.35 -2.57
CA SER A 119 9.17 19.65 -2.27
C SER A 119 9.98 18.45 -1.76
N LYS A 120 9.38 17.28 -1.55
CA LYS A 120 10.08 16.10 -1.02
C LYS A 120 10.13 14.97 -2.06
N PRO A 121 10.92 15.10 -3.14
CA PRO A 121 11.07 14.08 -4.18
C PRO A 121 11.74 12.80 -3.65
N PHE A 122 11.70 11.72 -4.43
CA PHE A 122 12.43 10.47 -4.17
C PHE A 122 12.06 9.77 -2.84
N VAL A 123 10.79 9.77 -2.47
CA VAL A 123 10.30 9.04 -1.29
C VAL A 123 9.78 7.67 -1.67
N THR A 124 10.15 6.65 -0.88
CA THR A 124 9.69 5.27 -1.04
C THR A 124 8.98 4.83 0.23
N PHE A 125 7.74 4.34 0.10
CA PHE A 125 7.09 3.56 1.15
C PHE A 125 7.31 2.08 0.84
N LYS A 126 7.97 1.38 1.75
CA LYS A 126 8.33 -0.04 1.62
C LYS A 126 7.75 -0.80 2.79
N SER A 127 7.10 -1.93 2.52
CA SER A 127 6.72 -2.93 3.52
C SER A 127 6.84 -4.33 2.89
N ASP A 128 6.75 -5.37 3.71
CA ASP A 128 6.78 -6.75 3.22
C ASP A 128 5.51 -7.03 2.40
N PRO A 129 5.60 -7.32 1.09
CA PRO A 129 4.43 -7.61 0.28
C PRO A 129 3.69 -8.90 0.70
N LYS A 130 4.32 -9.79 1.47
CA LYS A 130 3.67 -10.98 2.04
C LYS A 130 2.78 -10.64 3.23
N ASN A 131 3.05 -9.53 3.89
CA ASN A 131 2.27 -9.01 5.01
C ASN A 131 2.20 -7.48 4.92
N PRO A 132 1.48 -6.95 3.91
CA PRO A 132 1.55 -5.55 3.55
C PRO A 132 0.98 -4.66 4.64
N THR A 133 1.63 -3.51 4.84
CA THR A 133 1.14 -2.47 5.73
C THR A 133 -0.08 -1.77 5.12
N THR A 134 -1.08 -1.44 5.94
CA THR A 134 -2.26 -0.69 5.51
C THR A 134 -2.23 0.75 6.02
N ILE A 135 -2.41 1.72 5.13
CA ILE A 135 -2.65 3.13 5.46
C ILE A 135 -4.14 3.38 5.26
N VAL A 136 -4.84 3.78 6.34
CA VAL A 136 -6.31 3.87 6.35
C VAL A 136 -6.84 5.18 6.92
N TRP A 137 -7.85 5.73 6.27
CA TRP A 137 -8.66 6.84 6.79
C TRP A 137 -10.11 6.70 6.28
N ASN A 138 -11.04 7.56 6.74
CA ASN A 138 -12.47 7.43 6.44
C ASN A 138 -13.15 8.73 5.98
N ASP A 139 -12.38 9.70 5.50
CA ASP A 139 -12.96 10.94 4.99
C ASP A 139 -13.74 10.69 3.69
N THR A 140 -14.87 11.39 3.58
CA THR A 140 -15.66 11.50 2.37
C THR A 140 -15.60 12.93 1.84
N ALA A 141 -15.97 13.16 0.59
CA ALA A 141 -16.08 14.50 0.03
C ALA A 141 -17.08 15.40 0.79
N THR A 142 -17.98 14.81 1.57
CA THR A 142 -18.92 15.51 2.45
C THR A 142 -18.41 15.71 3.88
N THR A 143 -17.31 15.07 4.29
CA THR A 143 -16.73 15.28 5.62
C THR A 143 -16.38 16.77 5.79
N LEU A 144 -16.75 17.36 6.91
CA LEU A 144 -16.46 18.77 7.20
C LEU A 144 -15.01 18.94 7.66
N GLY A 145 -14.31 19.88 7.03
CA GLY A 145 -12.99 20.32 7.46
C GLY A 145 -13.05 21.22 8.69
N LYS A 146 -11.86 21.67 9.13
CA LYS A 146 -11.72 22.59 10.29
C LYS A 146 -12.38 23.95 10.05
N ASP A 147 -12.59 24.34 8.80
CA ASP A 147 -13.26 25.56 8.36
C ASP A 147 -14.79 25.39 8.27
N GLY A 148 -15.32 24.24 8.66
CA GLY A 148 -16.74 23.91 8.60
C GLY A 148 -17.26 23.63 7.18
N LYS A 149 -16.39 23.58 6.17
CA LYS A 149 -16.78 23.30 4.78
C LYS A 149 -16.51 21.85 4.40
N PRO A 150 -17.27 21.26 3.46
CA PRO A 150 -16.96 19.93 2.95
C PRO A 150 -15.56 19.86 2.33
N LEU A 151 -14.80 18.82 2.65
CA LEU A 151 -13.44 18.59 2.13
C LEU A 151 -13.40 18.46 0.60
N GLY A 152 -14.51 18.01 0.00
CA GLY A 152 -14.55 17.64 -1.41
C GLY A 152 -13.71 16.40 -1.72
N PRO A 153 -13.77 15.91 -2.97
CA PRO A 153 -13.08 14.67 -3.36
C PRO A 153 -11.57 14.78 -3.18
N VAL A 154 -10.98 15.96 -3.44
CA VAL A 154 -9.55 16.20 -3.26
C VAL A 154 -9.16 16.10 -1.78
N GLY A 155 -9.82 16.86 -0.91
CA GLY A 155 -9.51 16.90 0.50
C GLY A 155 -9.82 15.59 1.22
N SER A 156 -10.70 14.73 0.68
CA SER A 156 -11.09 13.46 1.31
C SER A 156 -10.11 12.29 1.10
N SER A 157 -9.03 12.50 0.34
CA SER A 157 -8.08 11.41 0.04
C SER A 157 -7.34 10.93 1.30
N THR A 158 -7.22 9.62 1.50
CA THR A 158 -6.44 9.04 2.62
C THR A 158 -4.95 9.34 2.48
N VAL A 159 -4.39 9.10 1.28
CA VAL A 159 -3.01 9.45 0.95
C VAL A 159 -2.99 10.37 -0.26
N THR A 160 -2.28 11.49 -0.14
CA THR A 160 -2.03 12.43 -1.24
C THR A 160 -0.53 12.55 -1.48
N ILE A 161 -0.10 12.24 -2.71
CA ILE A 161 1.29 12.28 -3.16
C ILE A 161 1.44 13.36 -4.24
N GLU A 162 2.09 14.47 -3.91
CA GLU A 162 2.42 15.54 -4.85
C GLU A 162 3.88 15.52 -5.30
N SER A 163 4.67 14.64 -4.72
CA SER A 163 6.10 14.47 -4.95
C SER A 163 6.42 13.61 -6.18
N ASP A 164 7.44 14.01 -6.95
CA ASP A 164 7.97 13.26 -8.08
C ASP A 164 8.81 12.04 -7.62
N TYR A 165 8.87 11.00 -8.45
CA TYR A 165 9.65 9.76 -8.21
C TYR A 165 9.24 8.97 -6.95
N PHE A 166 7.99 9.13 -6.51
CA PHE A 166 7.43 8.35 -5.40
C PHE A 166 7.37 6.86 -5.75
N ILE A 167 7.68 6.00 -4.78
CA ILE A 167 7.51 4.55 -4.91
C ILE A 167 6.69 4.03 -3.73
N ALA A 168 5.70 3.20 -4.01
CA ALA A 168 5.07 2.34 -3.00
C ALA A 168 5.35 0.88 -3.33
N TYR A 169 5.73 0.09 -2.33
CA TYR A 169 5.96 -1.35 -2.45
C TYR A 169 5.46 -2.07 -1.20
N GLY A 170 4.56 -3.03 -1.37
CA GLY A 170 3.95 -3.76 -0.24
C GLY A 170 3.00 -2.92 0.60
N ILE A 171 2.37 -1.89 0.03
CA ILE A 171 1.47 -0.95 0.74
C ILE A 171 0.03 -1.12 0.27
N ILE A 172 -0.91 -1.18 1.23
CA ILE A 172 -2.34 -1.08 0.98
C ILE A 172 -2.80 0.34 1.31
N PHE A 173 -3.29 1.06 0.30
CA PHE A 173 -4.00 2.32 0.50
C PHE A 173 -5.50 2.03 0.64
N LYS A 174 -6.11 2.44 1.75
CA LYS A 174 -7.52 2.17 2.02
C LYS A 174 -8.24 3.42 2.48
N ASN A 175 -9.41 3.68 1.89
CA ASN A 175 -10.40 4.54 2.51
C ASN A 175 -11.53 3.64 3.03
N ASP A 176 -11.80 3.67 4.33
CA ASP A 176 -12.80 2.83 5.00
C ASP A 176 -14.08 3.59 5.38
N ALA A 177 -14.37 4.69 4.68
CA ALA A 177 -15.65 5.36 4.76
C ALA A 177 -16.83 4.39 4.49
N PRO A 178 -17.96 4.53 5.20
CA PRO A 178 -19.13 3.71 4.96
C PRO A 178 -19.70 3.99 3.56
N LEU A 179 -20.36 2.98 2.99
CA LEU A 179 -21.07 3.13 1.72
C LEU A 179 -22.08 4.28 1.80
N PRO A 180 -22.18 5.13 0.76
CA PRO A 180 -23.18 6.18 0.73
C PRO A 180 -24.59 5.58 0.73
N LYS A 181 -25.51 6.24 1.42
CA LYS A 181 -26.93 5.87 1.38
C LYS A 181 -27.45 5.95 -0.07
N PRO A 182 -28.42 5.10 -0.48
CA PRO A 182 -29.05 5.24 -1.78
C PRO A 182 -29.55 6.68 -2.02
N GLY A 183 -29.17 7.27 -3.16
CA GLY A 183 -29.52 8.65 -3.51
C GLY A 183 -28.66 9.75 -2.88
N ALA A 184 -27.65 9.42 -2.06
CA ALA A 184 -26.70 10.40 -1.54
C ALA A 184 -25.73 10.85 -2.64
N ASN A 185 -25.67 12.16 -2.87
CA ASN A 185 -24.69 12.78 -3.76
C ASN A 185 -23.38 13.06 -3.00
N LYS A 186 -22.25 13.05 -3.71
CA LYS A 186 -20.92 13.43 -3.18
C LYS A 186 -20.33 12.50 -2.10
N GLY A 187 -20.61 11.21 -2.15
CA GLY A 187 -20.03 10.20 -1.26
C GLY A 187 -18.63 9.70 -1.65
N GLN A 188 -17.87 10.43 -2.48
CA GLN A 188 -16.54 9.98 -2.89
C GLN A 188 -15.61 9.88 -1.68
N ALA A 189 -14.80 8.84 -1.63
CA ALA A 189 -13.85 8.58 -0.56
C ALA A 189 -12.56 7.98 -1.14
N PRO A 190 -11.71 8.78 -1.80
CA PRO A 190 -10.50 8.26 -2.44
C PRO A 190 -9.50 7.70 -1.42
N ALA A 191 -8.90 6.57 -1.73
CA ALA A 191 -7.80 6.01 -0.92
C ALA A 191 -6.47 6.68 -1.27
N LEU A 192 -6.22 6.92 -2.55
CA LEU A 192 -4.96 7.46 -3.05
C LEU A 192 -5.21 8.54 -4.09
N ARG A 193 -4.46 9.63 -3.99
CA ARG A 193 -4.39 10.71 -4.98
C ARG A 193 -2.93 11.00 -5.31
N VAL A 194 -2.58 11.03 -6.60
CA VAL A 194 -1.21 11.22 -7.08
C VAL A 194 -1.18 12.37 -8.08
N LEU A 195 -0.24 13.29 -7.89
CA LEU A 195 0.00 14.45 -8.76
C LEU A 195 1.44 14.49 -9.26
N GLY A 196 2.37 13.91 -8.50
CA GLY A 196 3.75 13.78 -8.90
C GLY A 196 3.91 12.89 -10.13
N THR A 197 4.95 13.18 -10.89
CA THR A 197 5.37 12.41 -12.06
C THR A 197 6.31 11.28 -11.67
N LYS A 198 6.39 10.24 -12.51
CA LYS A 198 7.29 9.08 -12.31
C LYS A 198 7.03 8.31 -11.01
N ALA A 199 5.78 8.31 -10.55
CA ALA A 199 5.36 7.48 -9.44
C ALA A 199 5.24 6.00 -9.85
N THR A 200 5.58 5.08 -8.94
CA THR A 200 5.50 3.62 -9.13
C THR A 200 4.76 2.97 -7.96
N PHE A 201 3.92 1.96 -8.25
CA PHE A 201 3.09 1.23 -7.29
C PHE A 201 3.12 -0.27 -7.60
#